data_AF-A0A8S1SPR6-F1
#
_entry.id   AF-A0A8S1SPR6-F1
#
_cell.length_a   1.000
_cell.length_b   1.000
_cell.length_c   1.000
_cell.angle_alpha   90.00
_cell.angle_beta   90.00
_cell.angle_gamma   90.00
#
_symmetry.space_group_name_H-M   'P 1'
#
loop_
_entity.id
_entity.type
_entity.pdbx_description
1 polymer ?
#
loop_
_entity_poly.entity_id
_entity_poly.type
_entity_poly.pdbx_seq_one_letter_code
_entity_poly.pdbx_strand_id
1 'polypeptide(L)'
;MWNLIHSNPICFKKKIAQEQLMHLNNLQNSKPLINNQQPWKPEHSLSRLVNKYTNTHEKEISESNSKLLRKMMEIQERNNTIKQPTAHGSLENLRKREQNKICSENQTILKRLQSANSAYSKKNWVSDIEKVKKYRENLQRRTRTNDDLNLLAAQEQVKRTLFSQSSSRKLKTSQGPRTTTYESLY
;
A
#
# COMPACT_ATOMS: atom_id res chain seq x y z
N MET A 1 -6.33 -24.84 5.39
CA MET A 1 -6.80 -23.44 5.42
C MET A 1 -7.44 -23.22 6.78
N TRP A 2 -6.92 -22.30 7.59
CA TRP A 2 -7.37 -22.11 8.96
C TRP A 2 -8.68 -21.30 8.99
N ASN A 3 -9.67 -21.84 9.68
CA ASN A 3 -10.99 -21.25 9.88
C ASN A 3 -10.89 -19.97 10.73
N LEU A 4 -11.07 -18.80 10.11
CA LEU A 4 -11.42 -17.58 10.82
C LEU A 4 -12.90 -17.64 11.19
N ILE A 5 -13.20 -18.38 12.26
CA ILE A 5 -14.52 -18.33 12.89
C ILE A 5 -14.65 -16.93 13.50
N HIS A 6 -15.50 -16.10 12.90
CA HIS A 6 -15.86 -14.77 13.40
C HIS A 6 -16.82 -14.95 14.58
N SER A 7 -16.32 -15.40 15.73
CA SER A 7 -17.18 -15.80 16.84
C SER A 7 -17.98 -14.66 17.47
N ASN A 8 -17.72 -13.39 17.13
CA ASN A 8 -18.58 -12.27 17.49
C ASN A 8 -18.38 -11.05 16.57
N PRO A 9 -19.42 -10.60 15.83
CA PRO A 9 -19.31 -9.44 14.91
C PRO A 9 -19.01 -8.12 15.64
N ILE A 10 -19.35 -8.01 16.93
CA ILE A 10 -19.02 -6.84 17.76
C ILE A 10 -17.52 -6.79 18.03
N CYS A 11 -16.93 -7.93 18.42
CA CYS A 11 -15.50 -8.04 18.68
C CYS A 11 -14.68 -7.78 17.41
N PHE A 12 -15.18 -8.25 16.26
CA PHE A 12 -14.55 -8.01 14.96
C PHE A 12 -14.52 -6.52 14.60
N LYS A 13 -15.66 -5.82 14.73
CA LYS A 13 -15.73 -4.36 14.48
C LYS A 13 -14.83 -3.57 15.43
N LYS A 14 -14.79 -3.96 16.71
CA LYS A 14 -13.92 -3.33 17.71
C LYS A 14 -12.44 -3.53 17.38
N LYS A 15 -12.06 -4.74 16.93
CA LYS A 15 -10.70 -5.06 16.51
C LYS A 15 -10.26 -4.23 15.32
N ILE A 16 -11.08 -4.13 14.28
CA ILE A 16 -10.78 -3.30 13.09
C ILE A 16 -10.59 -1.83 13.49
N ALA A 17 -11.47 -1.28 14.34
CA ALA A 17 -11.36 0.11 14.79
C ALA A 17 -10.05 0.35 15.57
N GLN A 18 -9.62 -0.61 16.38
CA GLN A 18 -8.37 -0.53 17.13
C GLN A 18 -7.14 -0.61 16.22
N GLU A 19 -7.16 -1.47 15.21
CA GLU A 19 -6.08 -1.59 14.22
C GLU A 19 -5.92 -0.29 13.41
N GLN A 20 -7.03 0.34 13.03
CA GLN A 20 -7.03 1.64 12.34
C GLN A 20 -6.42 2.75 13.21
N LEU A 21 -6.74 2.77 14.51
CA LEU A 21 -6.19 3.74 15.45
C LEU A 21 -4.66 3.59 15.60
N MET A 22 -4.16 2.35 15.69
CA MET A 22 -2.72 2.07 15.76
C MET A 22 -1.98 2.52 14.48
N HIS A 23 -2.58 2.32 13.31
CA HIS A 23 -1.98 2.72 12.04
C HIS A 23 -1.78 4.24 11.94
N LEU A 24 -2.80 5.02 12.31
CA LEU A 24 -2.71 6.49 12.31
C LEU A 24 -1.60 7.01 13.24
N ASN A 25 -1.47 6.38 14.42
CA ASN A 25 -0.42 6.75 15.38
C ASN A 25 0.99 6.49 14.81
N ASN A 26 1.17 5.39 14.07
CA ASN A 26 2.47 5.09 13.44
C ASN A 26 2.84 6.07 12.33
N LEU A 27 1.85 6.53 11.54
CA LEU A 27 2.09 7.53 10.49
C LEU A 27 2.54 8.87 11.10
N GLN A 28 1.89 9.30 12.18
CA GLN A 28 2.21 10.56 12.86
C GLN A 28 3.63 10.58 13.44
N ASN A 29 4.13 9.42 13.91
CA ASN A 29 5.44 9.31 14.55
C ASN A 29 6.57 8.89 13.59
N SER A 30 6.27 8.71 12.30
CA SER A 30 7.28 8.33 11.32
C SER A 30 8.21 9.50 10.99
N LYS A 31 9.52 9.26 11.02
CA LYS A 31 10.53 10.27 10.66
C LYS A 31 10.56 10.45 9.13
N PRO A 32 10.69 11.69 8.63
CA PRO A 32 10.85 11.91 7.20
C PRO A 32 12.15 11.28 6.69
N LEU A 33 12.06 10.56 5.57
CA LEU A 33 13.19 9.83 4.97
C LEU A 33 14.26 10.76 4.36
N ILE A 34 13.86 11.98 3.99
CA ILE A 34 14.72 12.95 3.32
C ILE A 34 14.95 14.12 4.27
N ASN A 35 16.22 14.29 4.66
CA ASN A 35 16.65 15.46 5.41
C ASN A 35 16.82 16.65 4.46
N ASN A 36 15.88 17.60 4.52
CA ASN A 36 15.92 18.84 3.74
C ASN A 36 16.67 19.98 4.47
N GLN A 37 17.34 19.70 5.58
CA GLN A 37 18.09 20.73 6.31
C GLN A 37 19.33 21.15 5.53
N GLN A 38 19.69 22.43 5.66
CA GLN A 38 20.87 22.99 5.01
C GLN A 38 22.15 22.33 5.58
N PRO A 39 23.12 21.93 4.73
CA PRO A 39 24.39 21.41 5.22
C PRO A 39 25.09 22.44 6.09
N TRP A 40 25.65 21.99 7.21
CA TRP A 40 26.35 22.86 8.16
C TRP A 40 27.54 23.58 7.49
N LYS A 41 27.68 24.88 7.77
CA LYS A 41 28.80 25.71 7.31
C LYS A 41 29.44 26.42 8.51
N PRO A 42 30.79 26.42 8.63
CA PRO A 42 31.47 27.16 9.68
C PRO A 42 31.38 28.67 9.46
N GLU A 43 31.10 29.42 10.52
CA GLU A 43 30.78 30.86 10.49
C GLU A 43 32.02 31.76 10.39
N HIS A 44 33.23 31.22 10.61
CA HIS A 44 34.45 32.03 10.81
C HIS A 44 35.67 31.59 9.96
N SER A 45 35.49 31.31 8.67
CA SER A 45 36.64 31.07 7.77
C SER A 45 36.82 32.20 6.76
N LEU A 46 37.27 33.36 7.26
CA LEU A 46 37.40 34.61 6.50
C LEU A 46 38.74 34.76 5.75
N SER A 47 39.60 33.74 5.69
CA SER A 47 40.83 33.80 4.90
C SER A 47 40.92 32.62 3.93
N ARG A 48 40.79 32.92 2.62
CA ARG A 48 41.02 31.96 1.53
C ARG A 48 42.39 31.28 1.60
N LEU A 49 43.39 31.94 2.19
CA LEU A 49 44.76 31.40 2.32
C LEU A 49 44.97 30.53 3.58
N VAL A 50 44.13 30.64 4.60
CA VAL A 50 44.31 29.92 5.89
C VAL A 50 43.24 28.84 6.10
N ASN A 51 42.26 28.73 5.21
CA ASN A 51 41.24 27.70 5.32
C ASN A 51 41.82 26.33 4.91
N LYS A 52 42.31 25.60 5.92
CA LYS A 52 42.82 24.22 5.78
C LYS A 52 41.84 23.33 5.00
N TYR A 53 40.52 23.55 5.15
CA TYR A 53 39.49 22.73 4.51
C TYR A 53 39.34 23.00 3.02
N THR A 54 39.50 24.24 2.55
CA THR A 54 39.45 24.53 1.10
C THR A 54 40.68 23.96 0.41
N ASN A 55 41.86 24.12 1.01
CA ASN A 55 43.09 23.55 0.47
C ASN A 55 43.07 22.01 0.44
N THR A 56 42.52 21.35 1.47
CA THR A 56 42.36 19.88 1.44
C THR A 56 41.36 19.45 0.39
N HIS A 57 40.23 20.14 0.26
CA HIS A 57 39.21 19.79 -0.72
C HIS A 57 39.69 20.01 -2.17
N GLU A 58 40.37 21.12 -2.44
CA GLU A 58 40.98 21.38 -3.75
C GLU A 58 42.06 20.35 -4.10
N LYS A 59 42.86 19.91 -3.11
CA LYS A 59 43.84 18.84 -3.28
C LYS A 59 43.17 17.49 -3.59
N GLU A 60 42.10 17.15 -2.88
CA GLU A 60 41.30 15.94 -3.13
C GLU A 60 40.68 15.93 -4.53
N ILE A 61 40.15 17.08 -4.97
CA ILE A 61 39.62 17.27 -6.33
C ILE A 61 40.74 17.06 -7.35
N SER A 62 41.91 17.69 -7.15
CA SER A 62 43.05 17.56 -8.06
C SER A 62 43.56 16.11 -8.17
N GLU A 63 43.63 15.40 -7.04
CA GLU A 63 44.03 13.98 -7.03
C GLU A 63 42.99 13.11 -7.74
N SER A 64 41.69 13.38 -7.53
CA SER A 64 40.59 12.66 -8.17
C SER A 64 40.58 12.90 -9.69
N ASN A 65 40.80 14.14 -10.12
CA ASN A 65 40.92 14.48 -11.54
C ASN A 65 42.13 13.80 -12.18
N SER A 66 43.27 13.74 -11.48
CA SER A 66 44.46 13.03 -11.95
C SER A 66 44.20 11.54 -12.13
N LYS A 67 43.47 10.90 -11.21
CA LYS A 67 43.04 9.50 -11.32
C LYS A 67 42.06 9.28 -12.48
N LEU A 68 41.12 10.21 -12.67
CA LEU A 68 40.15 10.16 -13.77
C LEU A 68 40.85 10.24 -15.13
N LEU A 69 41.75 11.21 -15.31
CA LEU A 69 42.49 11.39 -16.56
C LEU A 69 43.33 10.16 -16.90
N ARG A 70 43.99 9.56 -15.91
CA ARG A 70 44.73 8.29 -16.10
C ARG A 70 43.81 7.17 -16.60
N LYS A 71 42.65 6.99 -15.96
CA LYS A 71 41.67 5.98 -16.38
C LYS A 71 41.11 6.25 -17.77
N MET A 72 40.87 7.51 -18.12
CA MET A 72 40.44 7.90 -19.47
C MET A 72 41.48 7.52 -20.52
N MET A 73 42.77 7.78 -20.27
CA MET A 73 43.86 7.36 -21.17
C MET A 73 43.93 5.83 -21.30
N GLU A 74 43.86 5.09 -20.18
CA GLU A 74 43.85 3.63 -20.21
C GLU A 74 42.67 3.05 -21.02
N ILE A 75 41.48 3.66 -20.90
CA ILE A 75 40.30 3.25 -21.67
C ILE A 75 40.53 3.51 -23.16
N GLN A 76 41.09 4.66 -23.54
CA GLN A 76 41.40 4.99 -24.93
C GLN A 76 42.42 4.00 -25.52
N GLU A 77 43.47 3.66 -24.79
CA GLU A 77 44.48 2.67 -25.20
C GLU A 77 43.87 1.26 -25.33
N ARG A 78 43.01 0.84 -24.39
CA ARG A 78 42.28 -0.44 -24.48
C ARG A 78 41.33 -0.48 -25.67
N ASN A 79 40.61 0.61 -25.96
CA ASN A 79 39.69 0.66 -27.08
C ASN A 79 40.40 0.53 -28.45
N ASN A 80 41.65 1.01 -28.55
CA ASN A 80 42.46 0.83 -29.75
C ASN A 80 42.97 -0.61 -29.94
N THR A 81 42.98 -1.43 -28.88
CA THR A 81 43.50 -2.81 -28.91
C THR A 81 42.40 -3.89 -28.91
N ILE A 82 41.15 -3.54 -28.60
CA ILE A 82 40.01 -4.46 -28.72
C ILE A 82 39.62 -4.57 -30.20
N LYS A 83 40.22 -5.56 -30.88
CA LYS A 83 39.58 -6.16 -32.07
C LYS A 83 38.24 -6.72 -31.59
N GLN A 84 37.14 -6.21 -32.15
CA GLN A 84 35.77 -6.65 -31.86
C GLN A 84 35.71 -8.18 -31.74
N PRO A 85 35.17 -8.75 -30.66
CA PRO A 85 35.03 -10.19 -30.57
C PRO A 85 34.09 -10.63 -31.70
N THR A 86 34.57 -11.51 -32.57
CA THR A 86 33.74 -12.21 -33.55
C THR A 86 32.61 -12.90 -32.79
N ALA A 87 31.42 -12.30 -32.83
CA ALA A 87 30.23 -12.79 -32.15
C ALA A 87 29.82 -14.15 -32.72
N HIS A 88 30.39 -15.22 -32.17
CA HIS A 88 29.91 -16.58 -32.38
C HIS A 88 28.50 -16.69 -31.77
N GLY A 89 27.50 -16.83 -32.65
CA GLY A 89 26.09 -16.91 -32.29
C GLY A 89 25.38 -15.57 -32.38
N SER A 90 25.21 -15.06 -33.62
CA SER A 90 24.57 -13.79 -33.91
C SER A 90 23.28 -13.62 -33.09
N LEU A 91 23.21 -12.53 -32.32
CA LEU A 91 21.99 -12.01 -31.68
C LEU A 91 20.79 -12.05 -32.64
N GLU A 92 21.05 -11.93 -33.94
CA GLU A 92 20.06 -12.05 -35.00
C GLU A 92 19.41 -13.44 -35.10
N ASN A 93 20.18 -14.51 -34.88
CA ASN A 93 19.64 -15.87 -34.84
C ASN A 93 18.74 -16.08 -33.61
N LEU A 94 19.10 -15.48 -32.48
CA LEU A 94 18.26 -15.49 -31.28
C LEU A 94 16.95 -14.71 -31.53
N ARG A 95 17.06 -13.49 -32.07
CA ARG A 95 15.89 -12.69 -32.47
C ARG A 95 14.99 -13.44 -33.44
N LYS A 96 15.55 -14.09 -34.46
CA LYS A 96 14.79 -14.88 -35.43
C LYS A 96 14.06 -16.06 -34.79
N ARG A 97 14.70 -16.75 -33.83
CA ARG A 97 14.06 -17.85 -33.07
C ARG A 97 12.90 -17.34 -32.22
N GLU A 98 13.11 -16.26 -31.48
CA GLU A 98 12.05 -15.65 -30.66
C GLU A 98 10.89 -15.13 -31.52
N GLN A 99 11.20 -14.49 -32.66
CA GLN A 99 10.18 -14.02 -33.60
C GLN A 99 9.33 -15.18 -34.14
N ASN A 100 9.96 -16.28 -34.54
CA ASN A 100 9.25 -17.47 -35.02
C ASN A 100 8.37 -18.09 -33.94
N LYS A 101 8.86 -18.12 -32.69
CA LYS A 101 8.10 -18.60 -31.53
C LYS A 101 6.84 -17.75 -31.32
N ILE A 102 6.98 -16.42 -31.26
CA ILE A 102 5.86 -15.48 -31.12
C ILE A 102 4.84 -15.66 -32.26
N CYS A 103 5.31 -15.78 -33.51
CA CYS A 103 4.43 -16.02 -34.65
C CYS A 103 3.64 -17.33 -34.51
N SER A 104 4.27 -18.41 -34.05
CA SER A 104 3.61 -19.70 -33.86
C SER A 104 2.55 -19.67 -32.74
N GLU A 105 2.83 -18.98 -31.64
CA GLU A 105 1.91 -18.79 -30.53
C GLU A 105 0.70 -17.95 -30.98
N ASN A 106 0.95 -16.85 -31.70
CA ASN A 106 -0.11 -15.99 -32.24
C ASN A 106 -1.04 -16.75 -33.20
N GLN A 107 -0.49 -17.59 -34.08
CA GLN A 107 -1.32 -18.42 -34.97
C GLN A 107 -2.17 -19.42 -34.18
N THR A 108 -1.63 -20.00 -33.11
CA THR A 108 -2.35 -20.93 -32.25
C THR A 108 -3.50 -20.25 -31.51
N ILE A 109 -3.25 -19.06 -30.96
CA ILE A 109 -4.27 -18.23 -30.31
C ILE A 109 -5.34 -17.83 -31.32
N LEU A 110 -4.96 -17.41 -32.52
CA LEU A 110 -5.90 -17.01 -33.56
C LEU A 110 -6.82 -18.17 -33.94
N LYS A 111 -6.28 -19.37 -34.17
CA LYS A 111 -7.08 -20.58 -34.44
C LYS A 111 -8.04 -20.87 -33.28
N ARG A 112 -7.57 -20.76 -32.04
CA ARG A 112 -8.40 -20.95 -30.86
C ARG A 112 -9.56 -19.95 -30.83
N LEU A 113 -9.29 -18.66 -31.06
CA LEU A 113 -10.31 -17.61 -31.10
C LEU A 113 -11.32 -17.82 -32.24
N GLN A 114 -10.85 -18.21 -33.42
CA GLN A 114 -11.72 -18.49 -34.56
C GLN A 114 -12.59 -19.74 -34.34
N SER A 115 -12.04 -20.77 -33.70
CA SER A 115 -12.79 -21.98 -33.33
C SER A 115 -13.68 -21.79 -32.10
N ALA A 116 -13.45 -20.74 -31.31
CA ALA A 116 -14.21 -20.47 -30.12
C ALA A 116 -15.57 -19.89 -30.52
N ASN A 117 -16.62 -20.69 -30.35
CA ASN A 117 -17.98 -20.18 -30.47
C ASN A 117 -18.29 -19.29 -29.25
N SER A 118 -19.04 -18.22 -29.48
CA SER A 118 -19.51 -17.36 -28.39
C SER A 118 -20.39 -18.19 -27.45
N ALA A 119 -20.03 -18.24 -26.16
CA ALA A 119 -20.91 -18.80 -25.12
C ALA A 119 -22.28 -18.09 -25.08
N TYR A 120 -22.31 -16.87 -25.61
CA TYR A 120 -23.52 -16.11 -25.83
C TYR A 120 -24.24 -16.59 -27.09
N SER A 121 -25.28 -17.40 -26.90
CA SER A 121 -26.26 -17.74 -27.92
C SER A 121 -27.63 -17.29 -27.45
N LYS A 122 -28.35 -16.51 -28.28
CA LYS A 122 -29.70 -15.99 -27.95
C LYS A 122 -30.64 -17.12 -27.49
N LYS A 123 -30.51 -18.31 -28.07
CA LYS A 123 -31.30 -19.49 -27.71
C LYS A 123 -31.01 -20.01 -26.30
N ASN A 124 -29.74 -20.03 -25.90
CA ASN A 124 -29.33 -20.45 -24.55
C ASN A 124 -29.68 -19.38 -23.51
N TRP A 125 -29.54 -18.11 -23.88
CA TRP A 125 -29.82 -16.97 -23.00
C TRP A 125 -31.27 -16.92 -22.53
N VAL A 126 -32.24 -17.23 -23.40
CA VAL A 126 -33.67 -17.29 -23.03
C VAL A 126 -33.93 -18.37 -21.98
N SER A 127 -33.37 -19.57 -22.17
CA SER A 127 -33.51 -20.67 -21.20
C SER A 127 -32.87 -20.32 -19.84
N ASP A 128 -31.71 -19.66 -19.87
CA ASP A 128 -31.01 -19.29 -18.64
C ASP A 128 -31.72 -18.16 -17.88
N ILE A 129 -32.31 -17.19 -18.58
CA ILE A 129 -33.17 -16.17 -17.97
C ILE A 129 -34.34 -16.82 -17.22
N GLU A 130 -34.98 -17.82 -17.82
CA GLU A 130 -36.12 -18.51 -17.22
C GLU A 130 -35.70 -19.28 -15.95
N LYS A 131 -34.55 -19.96 -15.98
CA LYS A 131 -33.97 -20.62 -14.79
C LYS A 131 -33.64 -19.61 -13.70
N VAL A 132 -33.00 -18.49 -14.05
CA VAL A 132 -32.65 -17.42 -13.10
C VAL A 132 -33.91 -16.80 -12.48
N LYS A 133 -34.97 -16.59 -13.27
CA LYS A 133 -36.26 -16.11 -12.77
C LYS A 133 -36.84 -17.09 -11.75
N LYS A 134 -36.83 -18.39 -12.03
CA LYS A 134 -37.29 -19.44 -11.11
C LYS A 134 -36.47 -19.47 -9.81
N TYR A 135 -35.14 -19.34 -9.90
CA TYR A 135 -34.28 -19.27 -8.70
C TYR A 135 -34.58 -18.03 -7.86
N ARG A 136 -34.78 -16.87 -8.51
CA ARG A 136 -35.14 -15.63 -7.83
C ARG A 136 -36.47 -15.76 -7.09
N GLU A 137 -37.49 -16.33 -7.73
CA GLU A 137 -38.79 -16.58 -7.08
C GLU A 137 -38.65 -17.51 -5.87
N ASN A 138 -37.85 -18.57 -5.97
CA ASN A 138 -37.60 -19.50 -4.86
C ASN A 138 -36.86 -18.84 -3.69
N LEU A 139 -35.89 -17.97 -3.97
CA LEU A 139 -35.17 -17.22 -2.93
C LEU A 139 -36.09 -16.19 -2.26
N GLN A 140 -36.91 -15.47 -3.04
CA GLN A 140 -37.88 -14.51 -2.52
C GLN A 140 -38.95 -15.16 -1.62
N ARG A 141 -39.38 -16.39 -1.94
CA ARG A 141 -40.28 -17.16 -1.07
C ARG A 141 -39.66 -17.46 0.30
N ARG A 142 -38.33 -17.66 0.38
CA ARG A 142 -37.61 -17.89 1.65
C ARG A 142 -37.31 -16.62 2.44
N THR A 143 -37.24 -15.46 1.80
CA THR A 143 -36.95 -14.19 2.49
C THR A 143 -38.21 -13.52 3.07
N ARG A 144 -39.41 -13.83 2.57
CA ARG A 144 -40.68 -13.32 3.17
C ARG A 144 -40.89 -13.71 4.63
N THR A 145 -40.27 -14.81 5.10
CA THR A 145 -40.28 -15.20 6.51
C THR A 145 -39.19 -14.50 7.34
N ASN A 146 -38.27 -13.75 6.71
CA ASN A 146 -37.15 -13.06 7.37
C ASN A 146 -37.37 -11.54 7.50
N ASP A 147 -38.41 -10.98 6.86
CA ASP A 147 -38.76 -9.55 7.00
C ASP A 147 -39.16 -9.18 8.44
N ASP A 148 -39.45 -10.17 9.30
CA ASP A 148 -39.72 -10.00 10.73
C ASP A 148 -38.49 -9.56 11.56
N LEU A 149 -37.26 -9.83 11.11
CA LEU A 149 -36.05 -9.56 11.91
C LEU A 149 -35.75 -8.07 12.05
N ASN A 150 -35.99 -7.27 11.00
CA ASN A 150 -35.81 -5.81 11.06
C ASN A 150 -36.89 -5.15 11.93
N LEU A 151 -38.12 -5.69 11.92
CA LEU A 151 -39.21 -5.23 12.77
C LEU A 151 -38.95 -5.54 14.26
N LEU A 152 -38.43 -6.73 14.55
CA LEU A 152 -38.01 -7.14 15.89
C LEU A 152 -36.85 -6.28 16.42
N ALA A 153 -35.88 -5.94 15.57
CA ALA A 153 -34.77 -5.06 15.94
C ALA A 153 -35.22 -3.63 16.28
N ALA A 154 -36.23 -3.10 15.58
CA ALA A 154 -36.83 -1.81 15.89
C ALA A 154 -37.56 -1.82 17.25
N GLN A 155 -38.31 -2.88 17.57
CA GLN A 155 -38.95 -3.04 18.88
C GLN A 155 -37.94 -3.14 20.03
N GLU A 156 -36.81 -3.81 19.83
CA GLU A 156 -35.75 -3.97 20.84
C GLU A 156 -35.05 -2.64 21.19
N GLN A 157 -34.82 -1.77 20.18
CA GLN A 157 -34.26 -0.44 20.42
C GLN A 157 -35.18 0.43 21.29
N VAL A 158 -36.49 0.39 21.04
CA VAL A 158 -37.49 1.13 21.83
C VAL A 158 -37.51 0.63 23.29
N LYS A 159 -37.35 -0.67 23.53
CA LYS A 159 -37.28 -1.22 24.89
C LYS A 159 -36.04 -0.75 25.65
N ARG A 160 -34.87 -0.65 24.99
CA ARG A 160 -33.61 -0.23 25.63
C ARG A 160 -33.58 1.26 25.98
N THR A 161 -34.16 2.12 25.14
CA THR A 161 -34.23 3.56 25.43
C THR A 161 -35.14 3.86 26.63
N LEU A 162 -36.24 3.11 26.80
CA LEU A 162 -37.15 3.24 27.95
C LEU A 162 -36.48 2.78 29.27
N PHE A 163 -35.67 1.72 29.22
CA PHE A 163 -34.93 1.21 30.39
C PHE A 163 -33.75 2.11 30.80
N SER A 164 -33.07 2.74 29.83
CA SER A 164 -31.91 3.60 30.12
C SER A 164 -32.29 4.92 30.78
N GLN A 165 -33.51 5.43 30.57
CA GLN A 165 -33.96 6.68 31.20
C GLN A 165 -34.43 6.49 32.66
N SER A 166 -34.78 5.27 33.05
CA SER A 166 -35.27 4.96 34.41
C SER A 166 -34.14 4.68 35.41
N SER A 167 -32.92 4.35 34.94
CA SER A 167 -31.80 3.97 35.81
C SER A 167 -30.88 5.13 36.25
N SER A 168 -31.08 6.36 35.77
CA SER A 168 -30.16 7.49 36.04
C SER A 168 -30.62 8.48 37.14
N ARG A 169 -31.64 8.15 37.94
CA ARG A 169 -31.99 8.94 39.14
C ARG A 169 -31.62 8.18 40.41
N LYS A 170 -30.62 8.73 41.15
CA LYS A 170 -30.05 8.40 42.48
C LYS A 170 -28.58 7.98 42.30
N LEU A 171 -27.56 8.65 42.84
CA LEU A 171 -27.41 9.26 44.16
C LEU A 171 -26.50 10.52 44.08
N LYS A 172 -26.98 11.66 44.58
CA LYS A 172 -26.14 12.78 45.03
C LYS A 172 -26.01 12.65 46.54
N THR A 173 -24.80 12.43 47.07
CA THR A 173 -24.50 12.57 48.49
C THR A 173 -23.47 13.69 48.69
N SER A 174 -24.01 14.85 49.08
CA SER A 174 -23.57 15.75 50.15
C SER A 174 -22.08 15.74 50.60
N GLN A 175 -21.37 16.80 50.16
CA GLN A 175 -20.58 17.78 50.95
C GLN A 175 -19.60 17.38 52.06
N GLY A 176 -18.40 17.94 51.95
CA GLY A 176 -17.49 18.30 53.05
C GLY A 176 -16.26 19.06 52.52
N PRO A 177 -16.03 20.35 52.87
CA PRO A 177 -14.89 21.12 52.38
C PRO A 177 -13.73 21.10 53.39
N ARG A 178 -12.48 21.16 52.93
CA ARG A 178 -11.32 21.71 53.69
C ARG A 178 -10.12 21.95 52.77
N THR A 179 -9.90 23.22 52.41
CA THR A 179 -8.84 24.13 52.90
C THR A 179 -7.51 23.99 52.15
N THR A 180 -7.26 25.01 51.35
CA THR A 180 -6.01 25.42 50.72
C THR A 180 -4.96 25.85 51.75
N THR A 181 -3.73 25.39 51.59
CA THR A 181 -2.54 26.08 52.12
C THR A 181 -1.55 26.31 50.98
N TYR A 182 -1.21 27.59 50.83
CA TYR A 182 -0.24 28.15 49.90
C TYR A 182 1.12 28.10 50.63
N GLU A 183 2.15 27.52 50.04
CA GLU A 183 3.52 27.81 50.43
C GLU A 183 4.29 28.41 49.26
N SER A 184 4.83 29.58 49.56
CA SER A 184 5.61 30.47 48.73
C SER A 184 7.06 29.97 48.67
N LEU A 185 7.64 29.93 47.48
CA LEU A 185 9.09 29.85 47.30
C LEU A 185 9.57 31.17 46.69
N TYR A 186 10.26 31.95 47.52
CA TYR A 186 11.31 32.89 47.11
C TYR A 186 12.64 32.16 47.25
#